data_AF-A0A3D5YLC8-F1
#
_entry.id   AF-A0A3D5YLC8-F1
#
_cell.length_a   1.000
_cell.length_b   1.000
_cell.length_c   1.000
_cell.angle_alpha   90.00
_cell.angle_beta   90.00
_cell.angle_gamma   90.00
#
_symmetry.space_group_name_H-M   'P 1'
#
loop_
_entity.id
_entity.type
_entity.pdbx_description
1 polymer ?
#
loop_
_entity_poly.entity_id
_entity_poly.type
_entity_poly.pdbx_seq_one_letter_code
_entity_poly.pdbx_strand_id
1 'polypeptide(L)' 'DLQKVILQLDHNSDVFLLQDVPNGGNFLFKGRAFKRLEKRRTRALVFEISSGMKYTIPLVAQVELKD' A
#
# COMPACT_ATOMS: atom_id res chain seq x y z
N ASP A 1 4.84 0.53 -34.07
CA ASP A 1 5.17 -0.83 -33.64
C ASP A 1 4.34 -1.17 -32.39
N LEU A 2 3.40 -2.12 -32.48
CA LEU A 2 2.46 -2.42 -31.38
C LEU A 2 3.20 -2.89 -30.11
N GLN A 3 4.35 -3.52 -30.30
CA GLN A 3 5.21 -4.01 -29.22
C GLN A 3 5.72 -2.89 -28.31
N LYS A 4 5.92 -1.69 -28.87
CA LYS A 4 6.40 -0.52 -28.12
C LYS A 4 5.34 0.05 -27.18
N VAL A 5 4.06 -0.08 -27.54
CA VAL A 5 2.91 0.38 -26.74
C VAL A 5 2.66 -0.55 -25.55
N ILE A 6 2.84 -1.87 -25.75
CA ILE A 6 2.69 -2.88 -24.68
C ILE A 6 3.77 -2.70 -23.61
N LEU A 7 5.03 -2.44 -24.01
CA LEU A 7 6.14 -2.18 -23.09
C LEU A 7 5.98 -0.88 -22.27
N GLN A 8 5.24 0.10 -22.78
CA GLN A 8 4.95 1.36 -22.07
C GLN A 8 3.86 1.20 -21.01
N LEU A 9 3.06 0.13 -21.05
CA LEU A 9 2.05 -0.17 -20.03
C LEU A 9 2.63 -0.95 -18.84
N ASP A 10 3.78 -1.61 -19.01
CA ASP A 10 4.46 -2.38 -17.95
C ASP A 10 5.40 -1.53 -17.06
N HIS A 11 5.65 -0.26 -17.42
CA HIS A 11 6.67 0.58 -16.79
C HIS A 11 6.10 1.62 -15.80
N ASN A 12 5.23 1.23 -14.86
CA ASN A 12 5.03 2.08 -13.68
C ASN A 12 4.39 1.38 -12.47
N SER A 13 4.91 0.23 -12.10
CA SER A 13 4.66 -0.29 -10.74
C SER A 13 5.59 0.43 -9.78
N ASP A 14 5.34 1.72 -9.52
CA ASP A 14 6.00 2.45 -8.45
C ASP A 14 5.86 1.63 -7.16
N VAL A 15 6.98 1.08 -6.70
CA VAL A 15 7.02 0.23 -5.50
C VAL A 15 6.89 1.15 -4.30
N PHE A 16 5.67 1.31 -3.78
CA PHE A 16 5.43 2.09 -2.56
C PHE A 16 5.61 1.22 -1.32
N LEU A 17 6.28 1.76 -0.31
CA LEU A 17 6.40 1.13 1.00
C LEU A 17 5.37 1.72 1.96
N LEU A 18 4.88 0.90 2.89
CA LEU A 18 3.93 1.37 3.90
C LEU A 18 4.48 2.52 4.74
N GLN A 19 5.79 2.62 4.90
CA GLN A 19 6.44 3.72 5.60
C GLN A 19 6.15 5.09 4.98
N ASP A 20 5.97 5.14 3.66
CA ASP A 20 5.77 6.37 2.87
C ASP A 20 4.30 6.80 2.86
N VAL A 21 3.37 5.90 3.22
CA VAL A 21 1.95 6.24 3.39
C VAL A 21 1.79 7.14 4.63
N PRO A 22 1.15 8.31 4.53
CA PRO A 22 0.92 9.15 5.71
C PRO A 22 -0.08 8.51 6.68
N ASN A 23 -0.06 8.92 7.95
CA ASN A 23 -1.13 8.53 8.88
C ASN A 23 -2.46 9.10 8.37
N GLY A 24 -3.50 8.27 8.35
CA GLY A 24 -4.78 8.57 7.73
C GLY A 24 -4.86 8.19 6.25
N GLY A 25 -3.74 7.88 5.59
CA GLY A 25 -3.70 7.44 4.20
C GLY A 25 -4.28 6.03 4.01
N ASN A 26 -4.92 5.82 2.86
CA ASN A 26 -5.45 4.53 2.43
C ASN A 26 -4.46 3.82 1.50
N PHE A 27 -4.44 2.50 1.58
CA PHE A 27 -3.57 1.68 0.73
C PHE A 27 -4.16 0.27 0.58
N LEU A 28 -3.71 -0.45 -0.46
CA LEU A 28 -3.97 -1.88 -0.64
C LEU A 28 -2.74 -2.68 -0.22
N PHE A 29 -2.99 -3.78 0.49
CA PHE A 29 -1.97 -4.76 0.84
C PHE A 29 -2.53 -6.17 0.63
N LYS A 30 -1.91 -6.94 -0.27
CA LYS A 30 -2.35 -8.29 -0.64
C LYS A 30 -3.85 -8.34 -1.05
N GLY A 31 -4.28 -7.37 -1.85
CA GLY A 31 -5.67 -7.27 -2.34
C GLY A 31 -6.70 -6.79 -1.31
N ARG A 32 -6.28 -6.36 -0.12
CA ARG A 32 -7.18 -5.86 0.94
C ARG A 32 -6.93 -4.37 1.21
N ALA A 33 -7.99 -3.64 1.50
CA ALA A 33 -7.91 -2.20 1.77
C ALA A 33 -7.70 -1.89 3.24
N PHE A 34 -6.75 -1.01 3.51
CA PHE A 34 -6.38 -0.57 4.85
C PHE A 34 -6.24 0.95 4.93
N LYS A 35 -6.40 1.48 6.14
CA LYS A 35 -6.06 2.84 6.51
C LYS A 35 -4.93 2.83 7.52
N ARG A 36 -3.85 3.57 7.27
CA ARG A 36 -2.75 3.72 8.24
C ARG A 36 -3.20 4.59 9.41
N LEU A 37 -2.93 4.14 10.64
CA LEU A 37 -3.29 4.88 11.85
C LEU A 37 -2.06 5.52 12.50
N GLU A 38 -1.08 4.71 12.89
CA GLU A 38 0.10 5.15 13.62
C GLU A 38 1.33 4.27 13.33
N LYS A 39 2.53 4.79 13.61
CA LYS A 39 3.78 4.03 13.56
C LYS A 39 4.08 3.39 14.91
N ARG A 40 4.51 2.13 14.91
CA ARG A 40 4.99 1.36 16.06
C ARG A 40 6.35 0.73 15.76
N ARG A 41 7.44 1.40 16.16
CA ARG A 41 8.84 0.97 15.89
C ARG A 41 9.06 0.64 14.40
N THR A 42 9.03 -0.64 14.04
CA THR A 42 9.25 -1.17 12.68
C THR A 42 7.95 -1.57 11.95
N ARG A 43 6.79 -1.36 12.56
CA ARG A 43 5.47 -1.66 12.01
C ARG A 43 4.57 -0.42 12.00
N ALA A 44 3.50 -0.44 11.22
CA ALA A 44 2.39 0.50 11.31
C ALA A 44 1.17 -0.23 11.87
N LEU A 45 0.42 0.44 12.74
CA LEU A 45 -0.95 0.05 13.10
C LEU A 45 -1.88 0.52 11.98
N VAL A 46 -2.71 -0.39 11.50
CA VAL A 46 -3.58 -0.18 10.35
C VAL A 46 -4.99 -0.67 10.68
N PHE A 47 -6.00 -0.12 10.01
CA PHE A 47 -7.39 -0.53 10.10
C PHE A 47 -7.82 -1.16 8.77
N GLU A 48 -8.25 -2.42 8.77
CA GLU A 48 -8.79 -3.08 7.58
C GLU A 48 -10.23 -2.64 7.37
N ILE A 49 -10.51 -2.08 6.19
CA ILE A 49 -11.82 -1.48 5.88
C ILE A 49 -12.92 -2.55 5.84
N SER A 50 -12.63 -3.73 5.30
CA SER A 50 -13.61 -4.80 5.11
C SER A 50 -14.01 -5.52 6.41
N SER A 51 -13.05 -5.76 7.31
CA SER A 51 -13.32 -6.48 8.57
C SER A 51 -13.61 -5.55 9.75
N GLY A 52 -13.25 -4.27 9.65
CA GLY A 52 -13.33 -3.32 10.76
C GLY A 52 -12.30 -3.57 11.87
N MET A 53 -11.30 -4.42 11.62
CA MET A 53 -10.31 -4.82 12.62
C MET A 53 -8.99 -4.07 12.46
N LYS A 54 -8.23 -3.98 13.56
CA LYS A 54 -6.89 -3.38 13.58
C LYS A 54 -5.81 -4.45 13.49
N TYR A 55 -4.78 -4.16 12.69
CA TYR A 55 -3.63 -5.05 12.47
C TYR A 55 -2.33 -4.29 12.55
N THR A 56 -1.21 -5.02 12.56
CA THR A 56 0.12 -4.42 12.37
C THR A 56 0.79 -4.97 11.12
N ILE A 57 1.28 -4.08 10.27
CA ILE A 57 2.00 -4.43 9.04
C ILE A 57 3.42 -3.84 9.13
N PRO A 58 4.49 -4.57 8.74
CA PRO A 58 5.85 -4.02 8.66
C PRO A 58 5.90 -2.75 7.81
N LEU A 59 6.68 -1.75 8.24
CA LEU A 59 6.85 -0.50 7.50
C LEU A 59 7.50 -0.71 6.12
N VAL A 60 8.32 -1.74 6.00
CA VAL A 60 8.99 -2.16 4.76
C VAL A 60 8.11 -3.00 3.84
N ALA A 61 6.82 -3.18 4.18
CA ALA A 61 5.89 -3.89 3.31
C ALA A 61 5.59 -3.06 2.07
N GLN A 62 5.67 -3.69 0.89
CA GLN A 62 5.19 -3.12 -0.36
C GLN A 62 3.66 -3.03 -0.33
N VAL A 63 3.14 -1.88 -0.73
CA VAL A 63 1.72 -1.55 -0.78
C VAL A 63 1.40 -0.84 -2.09
N GLU A 64 0.12 -0.82 -2.46
CA GLU A 64 -0.37 0.01 -3.55
C GLU A 64 -1.13 1.20 -2.95
N LEU A 65 -0.88 2.41 -3.44
CA LEU A 65 -1.63 3.59 -2.98
C LEU A 65 -3.08 3.50 -3.46
N LYS A 66 -4.00 3.92 -2.58
CA LYS A 66 -5.42 4.03 -2.91
C LYS A 66 -5.86 5.46 -2.59
N ASP A 67 -6.27 6.20 -3.62
CA ASP A 67 -6.87 7.52 -3.50
C ASP A 67 -8.22 7.47 -2.74
#